data_AF-F6VND5-F1
#
_entry.id   AF-F6VND5-F1
#
_cell.length_a   1.000
_cell.length_b   1.000
_cell.length_c   1.000
_cell.angle_alpha   90.00
_cell.angle_beta   90.00
_cell.angle_gamma   90.00
#
_symmetry.space_group_name_H-M   'P 1'
#
loop_
_entity.id
_entity.type
_entity.pdbx_description
1 polymer ?
#
loop_
_entity_poly.entity_id
_entity_poly.type
_entity_poly.pdbx_seq_one_letter_code
_entity_poly.pdbx_strand_id
1 'polypeptide(L)'
;MSPRARHICYFLDYGALSLYSLACALTYGAYAMPSSWLNSNLHQLFVPAAAVNSLLCTFLSCYSRFLELENPRLSKVLRTVAFAYPFFFDNLPLFYRLLLCSRGSFSCGQEALSVNHSYHLLCALLTGFLFASHFPECLAPGRFDYIGHSHQLFHICAVLGTHFQLEAVLADMGARRAWLSAHSPPSSLAATVATMGLAVAGNLLIIAIFTIALLRAPQGASES
;
A
#
# COMPACT_ATOMS: atom_id res chain seq x y z
N MET A 1 9.84 2.96 -26.48
CA MET A 1 9.08 3.89 -25.59
C MET A 1 9.96 5.09 -25.30
N SER A 2 9.47 6.33 -25.36
CA SER A 2 10.32 7.50 -25.08
C SER A 2 10.65 7.60 -23.58
N PRO A 3 11.79 8.19 -23.19
CA PRO A 3 12.14 8.37 -21.77
C PRO A 3 11.08 9.14 -20.97
N ARG A 4 10.45 10.14 -21.60
CA ARG A 4 9.35 10.92 -21.01
C ARG A 4 8.11 10.08 -20.77
N ALA A 5 7.70 9.27 -21.76
CA ALA A 5 6.57 8.35 -21.60
C ALA A 5 6.83 7.35 -20.45
N ARG A 6 8.07 6.87 -20.32
CA ARG A 6 8.48 5.99 -19.20
C ARG A 6 8.28 6.64 -17.83
N HIS A 7 8.65 7.91 -17.67
CA HIS A 7 8.47 8.61 -16.39
C HIS A 7 6.99 8.81 -16.06
N ILE A 8 6.16 9.13 -17.05
CA ILE A 8 4.71 9.26 -16.88
C ILE A 8 4.10 7.92 -16.44
N CYS A 9 4.50 6.81 -17.06
CA CYS A 9 4.06 5.47 -16.64
C CYS A 9 4.45 5.18 -15.18
N TYR A 10 5.66 5.55 -14.75
CA TYR A 10 6.05 5.43 -13.34
C TYR A 10 5.19 6.29 -12.41
N PHE A 11 4.86 7.53 -12.78
CA PHE A 11 3.99 8.38 -11.96
C PHE A 11 2.59 7.77 -11.77
N LEU A 12 2.05 7.17 -12.84
CA LEU A 12 0.77 6.46 -12.77
C LEU A 12 0.85 5.20 -11.89
N ASP A 13 1.93 4.44 -12.01
CA ASP A 13 2.17 3.25 -11.17
C ASP A 13 2.24 3.61 -9.68
N TYR A 14 3.00 4.66 -9.33
CA TYR A 14 3.10 5.14 -7.94
C TYR A 14 1.75 5.62 -7.39
N GLY A 15 0.97 6.34 -8.19
CA GLY A 15 -0.37 6.78 -7.81
C GLY A 15 -1.35 5.62 -7.64
N ALA A 16 -1.26 4.59 -8.48
CA ALA A 16 -2.09 3.40 -8.34
C ALA A 16 -1.76 2.64 -7.04
N LEU A 17 -0.46 2.47 -6.73
CA LEU A 17 -0.02 1.79 -5.52
C LEU A 17 -0.41 2.54 -4.24
N SER A 18 -0.36 3.88 -4.26
CA SER A 18 -0.77 4.71 -3.11
C SER A 18 -2.29 4.72 -2.90
N LEU A 19 -3.09 4.64 -3.98
CA LEU A 19 -4.54 4.49 -3.91
C LEU A 19 -4.95 3.09 -3.43
N TYR A 20 -4.21 2.06 -3.85
CA TYR A 20 -4.38 0.71 -3.34
C TYR A 20 -4.19 0.67 -1.81
N SER A 21 -3.10 1.27 -1.29
CA SER A 21 -2.87 1.40 0.16
C SER A 21 -4.06 2.09 0.87
N LEU A 22 -4.57 3.21 0.34
CA LEU A 22 -5.76 3.85 0.91
C LEU A 22 -7.00 2.92 0.94
N ALA A 23 -7.22 2.14 -0.11
CA ALA A 23 -8.31 1.17 -0.15
C ALA A 23 -8.15 0.08 0.92
N CYS A 24 -6.93 -0.38 1.17
CA CYS A 24 -6.58 -1.27 2.28
C CYS A 24 -6.96 -0.64 3.63
N ALA A 25 -6.56 0.62 3.86
CA ALA A 25 -6.88 1.34 5.08
C ALA A 25 -8.40 1.53 5.28
N LEU A 26 -9.15 1.82 4.22
CA LEU A 26 -10.61 1.96 4.29
C LEU A 26 -11.29 0.65 4.71
N THR A 27 -10.89 -0.46 4.09
CA THR A 27 -11.46 -1.78 4.38
C THR A 27 -11.08 -2.28 5.78
N TYR A 28 -9.82 -2.09 6.19
CA TYR A 28 -9.37 -2.44 7.53
C TYR A 28 -9.99 -1.54 8.61
N GLY A 29 -10.13 -0.24 8.34
CA GLY A 29 -10.85 0.68 9.22
C GLY A 29 -12.30 0.27 9.44
N ALA A 30 -12.98 -0.21 8.40
CA ALA A 30 -14.37 -0.61 8.48
C ALA A 30 -14.60 -1.98 9.15
N TYR A 31 -13.73 -2.97 8.90
CA TYR A 31 -14.01 -4.37 9.25
C TYR A 31 -12.93 -5.07 10.08
N ALA A 32 -11.68 -4.61 10.01
CA ALA A 32 -10.54 -5.28 10.64
C ALA A 32 -10.02 -4.59 11.91
N MET A 33 -10.58 -3.42 12.27
CA MET A 33 -10.16 -2.63 13.44
C MET A 33 -10.32 -3.41 14.75
N PRO A 34 -9.36 -3.37 15.70
CA PRO A 34 -9.45 -4.09 16.97
C PRO A 34 -10.56 -3.49 17.85
N SER A 35 -11.20 -4.32 18.67
CA SER A 35 -12.27 -3.87 19.57
C SER A 35 -11.86 -2.73 20.50
N SER A 36 -10.62 -2.74 21.00
CA SER A 36 -10.09 -1.69 21.90
C SER A 36 -9.87 -0.34 21.24
N TRP A 37 -9.76 -0.29 19.90
CA TRP A 37 -9.54 0.96 19.16
C TRP A 37 -10.85 1.55 18.66
N LEU A 38 -11.94 0.78 18.64
CA LEU A 38 -13.23 1.26 18.18
C LEU A 38 -13.67 2.51 18.93
N ASN A 39 -14.25 3.44 18.19
CA ASN A 39 -14.68 4.77 18.64
C ASN A 39 -13.60 5.65 19.30
N SER A 40 -12.33 5.21 19.33
CA SER A 40 -11.23 6.02 19.81
C SER A 40 -10.77 7.03 18.76
N ASN A 41 -9.97 8.02 19.19
CA ASN A 41 -9.31 8.96 18.27
C ASN A 41 -8.44 8.23 17.24
N LEU A 42 -7.84 7.09 17.60
CA LEU A 42 -7.03 6.30 16.66
C LEU A 42 -7.88 5.77 15.50
N HIS A 43 -9.08 5.26 15.80
CA HIS A 43 -10.01 4.79 14.78
C HIS A 43 -10.49 5.93 13.88
N GLN A 44 -10.79 7.11 14.45
CA GLN A 44 -11.24 8.27 13.68
C GLN A 44 -10.14 8.88 12.80
N LEU A 45 -8.90 8.92 13.27
CA LEU A 45 -7.76 9.46 12.50
C LEU A 45 -7.17 8.48 11.49
N PHE A 46 -7.45 7.17 11.61
CA PHE A 46 -6.81 6.14 10.78
C PHE A 46 -7.00 6.38 9.28
N VAL A 47 -8.25 6.54 8.82
CA VAL A 47 -8.56 6.75 7.40
C VAL A 47 -8.10 8.13 6.89
N PRO A 48 -8.33 9.26 7.59
CA PRO A 48 -7.75 10.55 7.20
C PRO A 48 -6.23 10.53 7.10
N ALA A 49 -5.54 9.90 8.05
CA ALA A 49 -4.09 9.75 8.02
C ALA A 49 -3.64 8.90 6.82
N ALA A 50 -4.32 7.79 6.53
CA ALA A 50 -4.05 6.99 5.33
C ALA A 50 -4.24 7.79 4.03
N ALA A 51 -5.25 8.67 3.96
CA ALA A 51 -5.47 9.53 2.79
C ALA A 51 -4.32 10.54 2.61
N VAL A 52 -3.84 11.15 3.69
CA VAL A 52 -2.66 12.02 3.66
C VAL A 52 -1.41 11.23 3.26
N ASN A 53 -1.23 10.03 3.82
CA ASN A 53 -0.12 9.13 3.49
C ASN A 53 -0.12 8.75 2.00
N SER A 54 -1.29 8.54 1.40
CA SER A 54 -1.45 8.27 -0.04
C SER A 54 -0.92 9.44 -0.89
N LEU A 55 -1.30 10.68 -0.56
CA LEU A 55 -0.83 11.88 -1.26
C LEU A 55 0.68 12.09 -1.09
N LEU A 56 1.19 11.95 0.13
CA LEU A 56 2.62 12.06 0.43
C LEU A 56 3.44 10.97 -0.30
N CYS A 57 2.93 9.74 -0.32
CA CYS A 57 3.53 8.61 -1.01
C CYS A 57 3.72 8.92 -2.51
N THR A 58 2.65 9.37 -3.18
CA THR A 58 2.71 9.72 -4.60
C THR A 58 3.64 10.91 -4.85
N PHE A 59 3.55 11.96 -4.02
CA PHE A 59 4.41 13.13 -4.15
C PHE A 59 5.89 12.75 -4.03
N LEU A 60 6.27 12.03 -2.97
CA LEU A 60 7.66 11.62 -2.72
C LEU A 60 8.17 10.66 -3.81
N SER A 61 7.32 9.73 -4.28
CA SER A 61 7.69 8.77 -5.32
C SER A 61 7.90 9.46 -6.67
N CYS A 62 7.01 10.38 -7.05
CA CYS A 62 7.18 11.20 -8.26
C CYS A 62 8.41 12.10 -8.17
N TYR A 63 8.60 12.78 -7.03
CA TYR A 63 9.76 13.63 -6.78
C TYR A 63 11.08 12.84 -6.84
N SER A 64 11.10 11.61 -6.31
CA SER A 64 12.29 10.75 -6.33
C SER A 64 12.84 10.53 -7.73
N ARG A 65 12.01 10.57 -8.78
CA ARG A 65 12.45 10.41 -10.18
C ARG A 65 13.24 11.59 -10.71
N PHE A 66 12.99 12.80 -10.20
CA PHE A 66 13.80 13.97 -10.55
C PHE A 66 15.15 13.93 -9.85
N LEU A 67 15.20 13.42 -8.61
CA LEU A 67 16.43 13.23 -7.85
C LEU A 67 17.27 12.03 -8.30
N GLU A 68 16.76 11.15 -9.15
CA GLU A 68 17.42 9.88 -9.49
C GLU A 68 18.76 10.10 -10.21
N LEU A 69 18.88 11.19 -10.98
CA LEU A 69 20.11 11.58 -11.67
C LEU A 69 21.17 12.15 -10.74
N GLU A 70 20.77 13.01 -9.80
CA GLU A 70 21.70 13.66 -8.89
C GLU A 70 22.13 12.73 -7.75
N ASN A 71 21.18 11.97 -7.19
CA ASN A 71 21.37 11.17 -5.99
C ASN A 71 20.57 9.85 -6.06
N PRO A 72 21.06 8.82 -6.78
CA PRO A 72 20.33 7.57 -7.00
C PRO A 72 20.03 6.82 -5.69
N ARG A 73 20.93 6.88 -4.71
CA ARG A 73 20.74 6.27 -3.39
C ARG A 73 19.58 6.92 -2.63
N LEU A 74 19.53 8.26 -2.62
CA LEU A 74 18.46 9.01 -1.95
C LEU A 74 17.12 8.75 -2.64
N SER A 75 17.09 8.74 -3.99
CA SER A 75 15.89 8.40 -4.75
C SER A 75 15.34 7.01 -4.38
N LYS A 76 16.22 5.99 -4.31
CA LYS A 76 15.83 4.63 -3.92
C LYS A 76 15.30 4.59 -2.48
N VAL A 77 15.95 5.27 -1.54
CA VAL A 77 15.51 5.34 -0.14
C VAL A 77 14.16 6.04 -0.02
N LEU A 78 13.99 7.22 -0.61
CA LEU A 78 12.73 7.97 -0.60
C LEU A 78 11.56 7.13 -1.11
N ARG A 79 11.75 6.46 -2.25
CA ARG A 79 10.72 5.61 -2.86
C ARG A 79 10.40 4.39 -2.00
N THR A 80 11.42 3.73 -1.46
CA THR A 80 11.24 2.57 -0.58
C THR A 80 10.48 2.96 0.68
N VAL A 81 10.86 4.07 1.32
CA VAL A 81 10.19 4.59 2.52
C VAL A 81 8.76 5.03 2.21
N ALA A 82 8.54 5.69 1.06
CA ALA A 82 7.23 6.14 0.62
C ALA A 82 6.20 5.01 0.50
N PHE A 83 6.63 3.77 0.20
CA PHE A 83 5.74 2.60 0.13
C PHE A 83 5.76 1.73 1.40
N ALA A 84 6.93 1.58 2.04
CA ALA A 84 7.04 0.77 3.25
C ALA A 84 6.26 1.38 4.42
N TYR A 85 6.32 2.71 4.60
CA TYR A 85 5.63 3.37 5.70
C TYR A 85 4.10 3.20 5.65
N PRO A 86 3.40 3.52 4.53
CA PRO A 86 1.96 3.27 4.43
C PRO A 86 1.60 1.81 4.62
N PHE A 87 2.41 0.87 4.09
CA PHE A 87 2.19 -0.56 4.32
C PHE A 87 2.17 -0.92 5.81
N PHE A 88 3.17 -0.49 6.58
CA PHE A 88 3.20 -0.77 8.02
C PHE A 88 2.06 -0.07 8.76
N PHE A 89 1.76 1.18 8.40
CA PHE A 89 0.67 1.95 8.98
C PHE A 89 -0.69 1.26 8.79
N ASP A 90 -1.00 0.86 7.56
CA ASP A 90 -2.28 0.23 7.22
C ASP A 90 -2.44 -1.13 7.92
N ASN A 91 -1.34 -1.86 8.12
CA ASN A 91 -1.34 -3.18 8.76
C ASN A 91 -1.28 -3.12 10.31
N LEU A 92 -1.21 -1.93 10.92
CA LEU A 92 -1.21 -1.79 12.40
C LEU A 92 -2.38 -2.52 13.09
N PRO A 93 -3.65 -2.43 12.62
CA PRO A 93 -4.77 -3.18 13.20
C PRO A 93 -4.53 -4.69 13.22
N LEU A 94 -3.96 -5.24 12.15
CA LEU A 94 -3.71 -6.67 11.99
C LEU A 94 -2.59 -7.14 12.90
N PHE A 95 -1.48 -6.40 12.97
CA PHE A 95 -0.39 -6.70 13.88
C PHE A 95 -0.86 -6.64 15.34
N TYR A 96 -1.69 -5.65 15.68
CA TYR A 96 -2.23 -5.52 17.02
C TYR A 96 -3.14 -6.70 17.39
N ARG A 97 -4.06 -7.10 16.50
CA ARG A 97 -4.90 -8.31 16.69
C ARG A 97 -4.07 -9.59 16.86
N LEU A 98 -3.04 -9.77 16.03
CA LEU A 98 -2.11 -10.91 16.15
C LEU A 98 -1.40 -10.92 17.51
N LEU A 99 -0.96 -9.77 18.00
CA LEU A 99 -0.30 -9.64 19.31
C LEU A 99 -1.26 -9.87 20.48
N LEU A 100 -2.50 -9.41 20.39
CA LEU A 100 -3.51 -9.68 21.42
C LEU A 100 -3.80 -11.18 21.52
N CYS A 101 -3.94 -11.86 20.39
CA CYS A 101 -4.26 -13.28 20.37
C CYS A 101 -3.09 -14.20 20.69
N SER A 102 -1.86 -13.77 20.44
CA SER A 102 -0.67 -14.51 20.90
C SER A 102 -0.42 -14.35 22.40
N ARG A 103 -0.93 -13.27 23.03
CA ARG A 103 -0.77 -12.97 24.46
C ARG A 103 -1.95 -13.40 25.34
N GLY A 104 -3.12 -13.66 24.76
CA GLY A 104 -4.34 -14.08 25.47
C GLY A 104 -4.55 -15.60 25.53
N SER A 105 -5.17 -16.11 26.61
CA SER A 105 -5.46 -17.54 26.80
C SER A 105 -6.65 -18.07 25.97
N PHE A 106 -6.51 -19.32 25.51
CA PHE A 106 -7.45 -20.32 24.93
C PHE A 106 -8.46 -19.94 23.82
N SER A 107 -8.93 -18.70 23.67
CA SER A 107 -9.80 -18.32 22.53
C SER A 107 -9.74 -16.83 22.17
N CYS A 108 -9.35 -16.57 20.92
CA CYS A 108 -9.11 -15.24 20.35
C CYS A 108 -10.41 -14.48 19.96
N GLY A 109 -11.58 -15.15 20.02
CA GLY A 109 -12.89 -14.51 19.88
C GLY A 109 -13.02 -13.60 18.65
N GLN A 110 -13.44 -12.35 18.87
CA GLN A 110 -13.64 -11.32 17.83
C GLN A 110 -12.34 -10.74 17.26
N GLU A 111 -11.19 -11.04 17.88
CA GLU A 111 -9.88 -10.58 17.42
C GLU A 111 -9.22 -11.61 16.48
N ALA A 112 -9.84 -12.79 16.29
CA ALA A 112 -9.35 -13.86 15.43
C ALA A 112 -9.11 -13.39 14.00
N LEU A 113 -7.86 -13.53 13.54
CA LEU A 113 -7.53 -13.38 12.13
C LEU A 113 -7.77 -14.70 11.41
N SER A 114 -8.38 -14.62 10.23
CA SER A 114 -8.48 -15.75 9.31
C SER A 114 -7.08 -16.17 8.81
N VAL A 115 -6.96 -17.43 8.38
CA VAL A 115 -5.72 -17.96 7.75
C VAL A 115 -5.31 -17.11 6.53
N ASN A 116 -6.28 -16.52 5.83
CA ASN A 116 -6.02 -15.62 4.70
C ASN A 116 -5.21 -14.37 5.09
N HIS A 117 -5.34 -13.86 6.33
CA HIS A 117 -4.47 -12.79 6.80
C HIS A 117 -3.01 -13.25 6.91
N SER A 118 -2.77 -14.48 7.34
CA SER A 118 -1.42 -15.05 7.40
C SER A 118 -0.82 -15.21 6.01
N TYR A 119 -1.61 -15.67 5.03
CA TYR A 119 -1.17 -15.74 3.64
C TYR A 119 -0.90 -14.35 3.05
N HIS A 120 -1.75 -13.35 3.33
CA HIS A 120 -1.51 -11.96 2.94
C HIS A 120 -0.18 -11.43 3.49
N LEU A 121 0.07 -11.59 4.79
CA LEU A 121 1.32 -11.15 5.43
C LEU A 121 2.54 -11.88 4.88
N LEU A 122 2.43 -13.19 4.63
CA LEU A 122 3.49 -13.97 4.00
C LEU A 122 3.80 -13.46 2.58
N CYS A 123 2.77 -13.25 1.77
CA CYS A 123 2.91 -12.68 0.43
C CYS A 123 3.54 -11.28 0.48
N ALA A 124 3.14 -10.43 1.45
CA ALA A 124 3.72 -9.10 1.61
C ALA A 124 5.19 -9.14 2.02
N LEU A 125 5.57 -10.02 2.95
CA LEU A 125 6.96 -10.25 3.32
C LEU A 125 7.79 -10.73 2.12
N LEU A 126 7.26 -11.69 1.36
CA LEU A 126 7.92 -12.20 0.16
C LEU A 126 8.07 -11.12 -0.91
N THR A 127 7.05 -10.28 -1.08
CA THR A 127 7.06 -9.12 -1.99
C THR A 127 8.18 -8.15 -1.61
N GLY A 128 8.27 -7.77 -0.33
CA GLY A 128 9.36 -6.91 0.16
C GLY A 128 10.75 -7.56 0.03
N PHE A 129 10.86 -8.85 0.33
CA PHE A 129 12.10 -9.62 0.19
C PHE A 129 12.59 -9.66 -1.25
N LEU A 130 11.73 -10.01 -2.20
CA LEU A 130 12.06 -10.08 -3.63
C LEU A 130 12.51 -8.71 -4.15
N PHE A 131 11.79 -7.65 -3.77
CA PHE A 131 12.13 -6.28 -4.14
C PHE A 131 13.51 -5.84 -3.62
N ALA A 132 13.84 -6.18 -2.37
CA ALA A 132 15.09 -5.74 -1.73
C ALA A 132 16.30 -6.59 -2.13
N SER A 133 16.12 -7.91 -2.27
CA SER A 133 17.22 -8.86 -2.47
C SER A 133 17.57 -9.12 -3.93
N HIS A 134 16.67 -8.77 -4.87
CA HIS A 134 16.82 -9.11 -6.29
C HIS A 134 17.02 -10.63 -6.52
N PHE A 135 16.37 -11.46 -5.70
CA PHE A 135 16.41 -12.91 -5.81
C PHE A 135 15.35 -13.41 -6.80
N PRO A 136 15.64 -14.41 -7.65
CA PRO A 136 16.88 -15.23 -7.72
C PRO A 136 17.96 -14.71 -8.67
N GLU A 137 17.74 -13.63 -9.42
CA GLU A 137 18.68 -13.17 -10.45
C GLU A 137 20.04 -12.72 -9.91
N CYS A 138 20.10 -12.32 -8.63
CA CYS A 138 21.35 -12.04 -7.95
C CYS A 138 22.26 -13.28 -7.81
N LEU A 139 21.70 -14.50 -7.83
CA LEU A 139 22.45 -15.76 -7.75
C LEU A 139 22.92 -16.29 -9.11
N ALA A 140 22.20 -15.99 -10.19
CA ALA A 140 22.56 -16.42 -11.53
C ALA A 140 22.25 -15.33 -12.57
N PRO A 141 23.14 -14.32 -12.69
CA PRO A 141 22.99 -13.27 -13.69
C PRO A 141 22.90 -13.86 -15.11
N GLY A 142 21.96 -13.37 -15.92
CA GLY A 142 21.73 -13.86 -17.29
C GLY A 142 20.82 -15.09 -17.41
N ARG A 143 20.39 -15.69 -16.29
CA ARG A 143 19.49 -16.87 -16.32
C ARG A 143 18.01 -16.52 -16.18
N PHE A 144 17.70 -15.37 -15.60
CA PHE A 144 16.34 -14.94 -15.29
C PHE A 144 15.88 -13.73 -16.11
N ASP A 145 16.57 -13.43 -17.21
CA ASP A 145 16.35 -12.20 -17.99
C ASP A 145 14.94 -12.08 -18.58
N TYR A 146 14.26 -13.21 -18.83
CA TYR A 146 12.92 -13.25 -19.41
C TYR A 146 11.84 -13.75 -18.44
N ILE A 147 12.15 -14.76 -17.62
CA ILE A 147 11.19 -15.43 -16.75
C ILE A 147 11.81 -15.63 -15.36
N GLY A 148 11.04 -15.32 -14.32
CA GLY A 148 11.36 -15.66 -12.94
C GLY A 148 12.32 -14.69 -12.25
N HIS A 149 12.59 -13.53 -12.83
CA HIS A 149 13.31 -12.48 -12.11
C HIS A 149 12.46 -11.89 -10.98
N SER A 150 13.11 -11.31 -9.98
CA SER A 150 12.50 -10.84 -8.72
C SER A 150 11.32 -9.91 -8.95
N HIS A 151 11.38 -9.02 -9.94
CA HIS A 151 10.30 -8.09 -10.22
C HIS A 151 9.03 -8.78 -10.77
N GLN A 152 9.17 -9.86 -11.56
CA GLN A 152 8.02 -10.68 -11.96
C GLN A 152 7.43 -11.42 -10.76
N LEU A 153 8.29 -12.04 -9.95
CA LEU A 153 7.85 -12.75 -8.75
C LEU A 153 7.21 -11.79 -7.73
N PHE A 154 7.73 -10.56 -7.63
CA PHE A 154 7.15 -9.47 -6.84
C PHE A 154 5.72 -9.18 -7.26
N HIS A 155 5.45 -9.02 -8.57
CA HIS A 155 4.08 -8.79 -9.05
C HIS A 155 3.16 -9.98 -8.78
N ILE A 156 3.65 -11.22 -8.95
CA ILE A 156 2.86 -12.43 -8.62
C ILE A 156 2.50 -12.44 -7.13
N CYS A 157 3.47 -12.19 -6.26
CA CYS A 157 3.25 -12.14 -4.80
C CYS A 157 2.33 -10.99 -4.40
N ALA A 158 2.44 -9.83 -5.04
CA ALA A 158 1.56 -8.69 -4.81
C ALA A 158 0.11 -9.04 -5.17
N VAL A 159 -0.13 -9.63 -6.35
CA VAL A 159 -1.49 -10.03 -6.79
C VAL A 159 -2.09 -11.09 -5.87
N LEU A 160 -1.32 -12.13 -5.52
CA LEU A 160 -1.76 -13.16 -4.57
C LEU A 160 -2.02 -12.55 -3.18
N GLY A 161 -1.14 -11.65 -2.73
CA GLY A 161 -1.30 -10.92 -1.48
C GLY A 161 -2.58 -10.09 -1.43
N THR A 162 -2.92 -9.39 -2.52
CA THR A 162 -4.18 -8.65 -2.67
C THR A 162 -5.39 -9.58 -2.68
N HIS A 163 -5.30 -10.75 -3.33
CA HIS A 163 -6.38 -11.74 -3.31
C HIS A 163 -6.64 -12.24 -1.88
N PHE A 164 -5.61 -12.68 -1.16
CA PHE A 164 -5.74 -13.13 0.22
C PHE A 164 -6.20 -12.02 1.16
N GLN A 165 -5.77 -10.78 0.92
CA GLN A 165 -6.29 -9.63 1.65
C GLN A 165 -7.80 -9.47 1.47
N LEU A 166 -8.30 -9.54 0.22
CA LEU A 166 -9.71 -9.37 -0.04
C LEU A 166 -10.53 -10.48 0.63
N GLU A 167 -10.10 -11.73 0.49
CA GLU A 167 -10.73 -12.88 1.18
C GLU A 167 -10.68 -12.74 2.71
N ALA A 168 -9.59 -12.19 3.24
CA ALA A 168 -9.44 -11.91 4.66
C ALA A 168 -10.42 -10.83 5.16
N VAL A 169 -10.57 -9.74 4.40
CA VAL A 169 -11.54 -8.67 4.69
C VAL A 169 -12.97 -9.17 4.56
N LEU A 170 -13.28 -10.00 3.56
CA LEU A 170 -14.61 -10.59 3.38
C LEU A 170 -14.96 -11.52 4.56
N ALA A 171 -13.99 -12.30 5.04
CA ALA A 171 -14.15 -13.11 6.24
C ALA A 171 -14.40 -12.25 7.49
N ASP A 172 -13.62 -11.18 7.70
CA ASP A 172 -13.82 -10.23 8.80
C ASP A 172 -15.19 -9.54 8.71
N MET A 173 -15.61 -9.13 7.52
CA MET A 173 -16.92 -8.55 7.29
C MET A 173 -18.03 -9.56 7.65
N GLY A 174 -17.93 -10.80 7.19
CA GLY A 174 -18.91 -11.85 7.50
C GLY A 174 -19.00 -12.14 9.00
N ALA A 175 -17.87 -12.21 9.69
CA ALA A 175 -17.81 -12.56 11.11
C ALA A 175 -18.17 -11.39 12.05
N ARG A 176 -17.81 -10.15 11.69
CA ARG A 176 -17.80 -9.00 12.62
C ARG A 176 -18.84 -7.94 12.30
N ARG A 177 -19.42 -7.90 11.09
CA ARG A 177 -20.33 -6.81 10.66
C ARG A 177 -21.49 -6.57 11.62
N ALA A 178 -22.16 -7.63 12.07
CA ALA A 178 -23.30 -7.49 12.99
C ALA A 178 -22.87 -6.85 14.32
N TRP A 179 -21.76 -7.32 14.88
CA TRP A 179 -21.21 -6.80 16.12
C TRP A 179 -20.73 -5.35 15.97
N LEU A 180 -20.01 -5.03 14.89
CA LEU A 180 -19.53 -3.68 14.59
C LEU A 180 -20.69 -2.69 14.42
N SER A 181 -21.77 -3.10 13.75
CA SER A 181 -22.96 -2.24 13.57
C SER A 181 -23.69 -1.92 14.87
N ALA A 182 -23.53 -2.76 15.90
CA ALA A 182 -24.13 -2.54 17.21
C ALA A 182 -23.25 -1.67 18.13
N HIS A 183 -21.93 -1.61 17.90
CA HIS A 183 -20.96 -0.98 18.81
C HIS A 183 -20.24 0.24 18.23
N SER A 184 -20.37 0.49 16.93
CA SER A 184 -19.80 1.65 16.25
C SER A 184 -20.81 2.26 15.29
N PRO A 185 -20.81 3.60 15.12
CA PRO A 185 -21.63 4.22 14.09
C PRO A 185 -21.21 3.64 12.73
N PRO A 186 -22.18 3.38 11.83
CA PRO A 186 -21.86 2.85 10.52
C PRO A 186 -20.90 3.80 9.80
N SER A 187 -19.90 3.24 9.13
CA SER A 187 -19.06 4.02 8.22
C SER A 187 -19.96 4.69 7.20
N SER A 188 -19.94 6.03 7.18
CA SER A 188 -20.77 6.79 6.25
C SER A 188 -20.28 6.52 4.83
N LEU A 189 -21.13 5.89 4.01
CA LEU A 189 -20.84 5.66 2.58
C LEU A 189 -20.41 6.97 1.90
N ALA A 190 -21.07 8.07 2.24
CA ALA A 190 -20.72 9.39 1.74
C ALA A 190 -19.30 9.82 2.16
N ALA A 191 -18.90 9.55 3.40
CA ALA A 191 -17.54 9.85 3.86
C ALA A 191 -16.51 8.97 3.14
N THR A 192 -16.76 7.66 2.98
CA THR A 192 -15.86 6.76 2.23
C THR A 192 -15.69 7.19 0.78
N VAL A 193 -16.80 7.49 0.09
CA VAL A 193 -16.79 7.96 -1.31
C VAL A 193 -16.09 9.32 -1.41
N ALA A 194 -16.35 10.25 -0.48
CA ALA A 194 -15.70 11.55 -0.46
C ALA A 194 -14.19 11.42 -0.23
N THR A 195 -13.75 10.61 0.75
CA THR A 195 -12.31 10.38 1.01
C THR A 195 -11.63 9.76 -0.19
N MET A 196 -12.22 8.72 -0.80
CA MET A 196 -11.65 8.10 -2.00
C MET A 196 -11.61 9.08 -3.17
N GLY A 197 -12.70 9.82 -3.42
CA GLY A 197 -12.78 10.80 -4.50
C GLY A 197 -11.76 11.93 -4.36
N LEU A 198 -11.60 12.48 -3.14
CA LEU A 198 -10.59 13.49 -2.83
C LEU A 198 -9.18 12.95 -3.00
N ALA A 199 -8.92 11.72 -2.55
CA ALA A 199 -7.61 11.10 -2.71
C ALA A 199 -7.27 10.83 -4.18
N VAL A 200 -8.23 10.35 -4.98
CA VAL A 200 -8.05 10.17 -6.43
C VAL A 200 -7.77 11.50 -7.11
N ALA A 201 -8.58 12.53 -6.84
CA ALA A 201 -8.38 13.86 -7.40
C ALA A 201 -7.02 14.45 -7.01
N GLY A 202 -6.62 14.32 -5.74
CA GLY A 202 -5.33 14.80 -5.24
C GLY A 202 -4.15 14.07 -5.87
N ASN A 203 -4.21 12.73 -5.98
CA ASN A 203 -3.17 11.95 -6.64
C ASN A 203 -3.04 12.29 -8.13
N LEU A 204 -4.16 12.44 -8.84
CA LEU A 204 -4.16 12.86 -10.24
C LEU A 204 -3.59 14.28 -10.42
N LEU A 205 -3.91 15.20 -9.50
CA LEU A 205 -3.34 16.55 -9.51
C LEU A 205 -1.81 16.51 -9.32
N ILE A 206 -1.32 15.72 -8.36
CA ILE A 206 0.13 15.55 -8.14
C ILE A 206 0.80 14.99 -9.40
N ILE A 207 0.23 13.93 -9.99
CA ILE A 207 0.75 13.32 -11.22
C ILE A 207 0.75 14.33 -12.38
N ALA A 208 -0.31 15.13 -12.52
CA ALA A 208 -0.41 16.16 -13.54
C ALA A 208 0.68 17.24 -13.37
N ILE A 209 0.91 17.71 -12.13
CA ILE A 209 1.95 18.70 -11.81
C ILE A 209 3.33 18.15 -12.22
N PHE A 210 3.68 16.93 -11.80
CA PHE A 210 4.97 16.33 -12.13
C PHE A 210 5.11 16.01 -13.63
N THR A 211 4.02 15.62 -14.29
CA THR A 211 4.01 15.40 -15.74
C THR A 211 4.28 16.72 -16.48
N ILE A 212 3.62 17.81 -16.09
CA ILE A 212 3.87 19.13 -16.69
C ILE A 212 5.30 19.59 -16.44
N ALA A 213 5.82 19.40 -15.21
CA ALA A 213 7.21 19.73 -14.87
C ALA A 213 8.21 18.96 -15.75
N LEU A 214 7.97 17.65 -15.96
CA LEU A 214 8.77 16.81 -16.83
C LEU A 214 8.74 17.27 -18.30
N LEU A 215 7.57 17.64 -18.81
CA LEU A 215 7.41 18.09 -20.20
C LEU A 215 8.08 19.45 -20.46
N ARG A 216 8.14 20.31 -19.44
CA ARG A 216 8.79 21.63 -19.50
C ARG A 216 10.32 21.56 -19.35
N ALA A 217 10.87 20.45 -18.88
CA ALA A 217 12.31 20.29 -18.75
C ALA A 217 12.99 20.25 -20.15
N PRO A 218 14.11 20.96 -20.36
CA PRO A 218 14.84 20.96 -21.63
C PRO A 218 15.34 19.54 -21.98
N GLN A 219 15.36 19.22 -23.29
CA GLN A 219 15.53 17.85 -23.80
C GLN A 219 16.79 17.12 -23.28
N GLY A 220 17.87 17.83 -22.99
CA GLY A 220 19.12 17.25 -22.44
C GLY A 220 19.04 16.69 -21.01
N ALA A 221 17.99 17.02 -20.24
CA ALA A 221 17.74 16.42 -18.92
C ALA A 221 16.80 15.20 -18.98
N SER A 222 16.24 14.90 -20.16
CA SER A 222 15.25 13.83 -20.36
C SER A 222 15.80 12.62 -21.12
N GLU A 223 17.07 12.62 -21.52
CA GLU A 223 17.69 11.55 -22.33
C GLU A 223 18.67 10.64 -21.58
N SER A 224 19.03 10.96 -20.33
CA SER A 224 19.88 10.13 -19.47
C SER A 224 19.07 9.40 -18.39
#